data_AF-A0A5J4QUX9-F1
#
_entry.id   AF-A0A5J4QUX9-F1
#
_cell.length_a   1.000
_cell.length_b   1.000
_cell.length_c   1.000
_cell.angle_alpha   90.00
_cell.angle_beta   90.00
_cell.angle_gamma   90.00
#
_symmetry.space_group_name_H-M   'P 1'
#
loop_
_entity.id
_entity.type
_entity.pdbx_description
1 polymer ?
#
loop_
_entity_poly.entity_id
_entity_poly.type
_entity_poly.pdbx_seq_one_letter_code
_entity_poly.pdbx_strand_id
1 'polypeptide(L)'
;FSAAFISSVLSNAPEATLVFDHFHVVKLLNDTIDQIRRDVYHEEKDLNKRKVLKRTRWLLLCNGKDIFDVKFKTRLENALKLNEPLAQAYYLKEKLKEIWMQIDKEQAKVVLDDWIKQAQESKIPRLVKFATTLLAHKFGILAWYEYQISTGKIEGINNKIKTMKRQA
;
A
#
# COMPACT_ATOMS: atom_id res chain seq x y z
N PHE A 1 4.87 -9.69 5.15
CA PHE A 1 4.81 -11.13 4.85
C PHE A 1 5.49 -11.90 5.97
N SER A 2 4.91 -13.00 6.46
CA SER A 2 5.50 -13.79 7.56
C SER A 2 6.46 -14.82 7.00
N ALA A 3 7.77 -14.63 7.21
CA ALA A 3 8.80 -15.55 6.73
C ALA A 3 8.62 -16.96 7.30
N ALA A 4 8.26 -17.07 8.58
CA ALA A 4 8.03 -18.35 9.24
C ALA A 4 6.81 -19.09 8.65
N PHE A 5 5.73 -18.38 8.33
CA PHE A 5 4.56 -18.97 7.68
C PHE A 5 4.92 -19.47 6.27
N ILE A 6 5.59 -18.64 5.47
CA ILE A 6 6.01 -19.00 4.11
C ILE A 6 6.91 -20.23 4.14
N SER A 7 7.93 -20.23 5.00
CA SER A 7 8.84 -21.37 5.15
C SER A 7 8.11 -22.64 5.56
N SER A 8 7.16 -22.55 6.49
CA SER A 8 6.38 -23.70 6.95
C SER A 8 5.51 -24.29 5.83
N VAL A 9 4.82 -23.45 5.07
CA VAL A 9 3.99 -23.89 3.92
C VAL A 9 4.87 -24.55 2.86
N LEU A 10 5.98 -23.91 2.47
CA LEU A 10 6.89 -24.46 1.47
C LEU A 10 7.51 -25.80 1.90
N SER A 11 7.70 -26.02 3.20
CA SER A 11 8.28 -27.27 3.73
C SER A 11 7.25 -28.39 3.88
N ASN A 12 6.02 -28.07 4.30
CA ASN A 12 5.02 -29.07 4.69
C ASN A 12 3.91 -29.28 3.66
N ALA A 13 3.74 -28.34 2.72
CA ALA A 13 2.73 -28.39 1.68
C ALA A 13 3.30 -27.86 0.34
N PRO A 14 4.30 -28.54 -0.24
CA PRO A 14 5.01 -28.06 -1.43
C PRO A 14 4.12 -27.92 -2.68
N GLU A 15 3.04 -28.72 -2.76
CA GLU A 15 2.05 -28.66 -3.85
C GLU A 15 1.05 -27.49 -3.69
N ALA A 16 1.05 -26.80 -2.55
CA ALA A 16 0.12 -25.69 -2.31
C ALA A 16 0.65 -24.39 -2.91
N THR A 17 -0.13 -23.78 -3.81
CA THR A 17 0.20 -22.46 -4.34
C THR A 17 -0.02 -21.39 -3.28
N LEU A 18 1.04 -20.65 -2.94
CA LEU A 18 0.96 -19.53 -2.02
C LEU A 18 0.47 -18.27 -2.74
N VAL A 19 -0.74 -17.82 -2.39
CA VAL A 19 -1.34 -16.60 -2.91
C VAL A 19 -1.28 -15.50 -1.86
N PHE A 20 -0.71 -14.35 -2.23
CA PHE A 20 -0.70 -13.16 -1.39
C PHE A 20 -1.88 -12.25 -1.72
N ASP A 21 -2.74 -12.05 -0.73
CA ASP A 21 -3.91 -11.20 -0.89
C ASP A 21 -3.55 -9.72 -1.13
N HIS A 22 -4.15 -9.13 -2.18
CA HIS A 22 -4.00 -7.72 -2.50
C HIS A 22 -4.35 -6.79 -1.33
N PHE A 23 -5.33 -7.13 -0.49
CA PHE A 23 -5.72 -6.34 0.67
C PHE A 23 -4.54 -6.16 1.64
N HIS A 24 -3.79 -7.24 1.91
CA HIS A 24 -2.64 -7.17 2.80
C HIS A 24 -1.47 -6.39 2.18
N VAL A 25 -1.29 -6.48 0.86
CA VAL A 25 -0.26 -5.71 0.15
C VAL A 25 -0.60 -4.20 0.19
N VAL A 26 -1.84 -3.83 -0.13
CA VAL A 26 -2.32 -2.45 -0.08
C VAL A 26 -2.28 -1.89 1.35
N LYS A 27 -2.66 -2.69 2.36
CA LYS A 27 -2.55 -2.31 3.76
C LYS A 27 -1.11 -2.02 4.17
N LEU A 28 -0.17 -2.88 3.78
CA LEU A 28 1.25 -2.67 4.07
C LEU A 28 1.80 -1.40 3.40
N LEU A 29 1.37 -1.09 2.16
CA LEU A 29 1.74 0.16 1.51
C LEU A 29 1.15 1.38 2.22
N ASN A 30 -0.12 1.32 2.62
CA ASN A 30 -0.77 2.39 3.40
C ASN A 30 -0.03 2.67 4.71
N ASP A 31 0.40 1.63 5.42
CA ASP A 31 1.21 1.78 6.63
C ASP A 31 2.59 2.39 6.32
N THR A 32 3.20 2.01 5.19
CA THR A 32 4.46 2.58 4.69
C THR A 32 4.33 4.07 4.41
N ILE A 33 3.22 4.50 3.79
CA ILE A 33 2.94 5.91 3.48
C ILE A 33 2.70 6.73 4.75
N ASP A 34 2.00 6.18 5.75
CA ASP A 34 1.87 6.88 7.03
C ASP A 34 3.23 7.05 7.72
N GLN A 35 4.15 6.09 7.58
CA GLN A 35 5.51 6.23 8.11
C GLN A 35 6.30 7.30 7.33
N ILE A 36 6.22 7.35 6.00
CA ILE A 36 6.85 8.41 5.19
C ILE A 36 6.32 9.79 5.62
N ARG A 37 5.00 9.92 5.79
CA ARG A 37 4.38 11.16 6.30
C ARG A 37 4.92 11.56 7.67
N ARG A 38 5.21 10.60 8.55
CA ARG A 38 5.81 10.87 9.87
C ARG A 38 7.26 11.33 9.75
N ASP A 39 8.07 10.67 8.92
CA ASP A 39 9.47 11.08 8.68
C ASP A 39 9.52 12.52 8.17
N VAL A 40 8.73 12.81 7.14
CA VAL A 40 8.57 14.15 6.55
C VAL A 40 8.14 15.17 7.62
N TYR A 41 7.20 14.81 8.50
CA TYR A 41 6.76 15.70 9.58
C TYR A 41 7.90 16.00 10.58
N HIS A 42 8.73 15.01 10.89
CA HIS A 42 9.85 15.17 11.82
C HIS A 42 10.97 16.02 11.22
N GLU A 43 11.23 15.89 9.92
CA GLU A 43 12.26 16.66 9.19
C GLU A 43 11.83 18.10 8.88
N GLU A 44 10.53 18.34 8.65
CA GLU A 44 10.01 19.67 8.36
C GLU A 44 10.27 20.63 9.53
N LYS A 45 10.74 21.85 9.27
CA LYS A 45 11.01 22.87 10.31
C LYS A 45 9.90 23.92 10.38
N ASP A 46 9.17 24.13 9.28
CA ASP A 46 8.07 25.08 9.21
C ASP A 46 6.83 24.53 9.95
N LEU A 47 6.40 25.26 10.98
CA LEU A 47 5.23 24.92 11.79
C LEU A 47 3.92 24.89 10.99
N ASN A 48 3.78 25.73 9.97
CA ASN A 48 2.59 25.75 9.12
C ASN A 48 2.54 24.51 8.22
N LYS A 49 3.69 24.12 7.63
CA LYS A 49 3.78 22.88 6.84
C LYS A 49 3.56 21.64 7.71
N ARG A 50 4.10 21.60 8.93
CA ARG A 50 3.82 20.54 9.92
C ARG A 50 2.32 20.40 10.23
N LYS A 51 1.61 21.51 10.42
CA LYS A 51 0.15 21.50 10.67
C LYS A 51 -0.63 20.89 9.51
N VAL A 52 -0.22 21.18 8.26
CA VAL A 52 -0.81 20.57 7.06
C VAL A 52 -0.56 19.05 7.05
N LEU A 53 0.68 18.61 7.24
CA LEU A 53 1.08 17.18 7.25
C LEU A 53 0.37 16.34 8.33
N LYS A 54 0.10 16.92 9.50
CA LYS A 54 -0.66 16.25 10.57
C LYS A 54 -2.10 15.97 10.15
N ARG A 55 -2.63 16.83 9.29
CA ARG A 55 -4.04 16.89 8.88
C ARG A 55 -4.31 16.13 7.56
N THR A 56 -3.29 15.56 6.91
CA THR A 56 -3.43 14.95 5.58
C THR A 56 -3.43 13.43 5.58
N ARG A 57 -3.20 12.77 6.73
CA ARG A 57 -3.18 11.30 6.84
C ARG A 57 -4.39 10.64 6.16
N TRP A 58 -5.61 11.05 6.52
CA TRP A 58 -6.82 10.46 5.94
C TRP A 58 -6.86 10.64 4.41
N LEU A 59 -6.54 11.82 3.91
CA LEU A 59 -6.52 12.13 2.47
C LEU A 59 -5.52 11.27 1.69
N LEU A 60 -4.35 11.00 2.29
CA LEU A 60 -3.33 10.16 1.67
C LEU A 60 -3.75 8.68 1.61
N LEU A 61 -4.49 8.22 2.62
CA LEU A 61 -4.90 6.82 2.76
C LEU A 61 -6.20 6.51 2.00
N CYS A 62 -7.08 7.48 1.82
CA CYS A 62 -8.29 7.35 1.01
C CYS A 62 -7.98 6.97 -0.43
N ASN A 63 -8.91 6.25 -1.06
CA ASN A 63 -8.88 6.05 -2.50
C ASN A 63 -9.09 7.40 -3.18
N GLY A 64 -8.28 7.75 -4.18
CA GLY A 64 -8.43 9.05 -4.85
C GLY A 64 -9.82 9.24 -5.45
N LYS A 65 -10.45 8.14 -5.90
CA LYS A 65 -11.82 8.11 -6.42
C LYS A 65 -12.89 8.44 -5.37
N ASP A 66 -12.60 8.27 -4.08
CA ASP A 66 -13.56 8.50 -2.99
C ASP A 66 -13.50 9.96 -2.45
N ILE A 67 -12.62 10.80 -3.01
CA ILE A 67 -12.46 12.21 -2.62
C ILE A 67 -13.28 13.09 -3.59
N PHE A 68 -14.58 13.19 -3.33
CA PHE A 68 -15.51 13.97 -4.17
C PHE A 68 -15.62 15.45 -3.78
N ASP A 69 -15.27 15.80 -2.54
CA ASP A 69 -15.31 17.19 -2.07
C ASP A 69 -14.11 17.98 -2.60
N VAL A 70 -14.38 19.07 -3.33
CA VAL A 70 -13.39 20.00 -3.87
C VAL A 70 -12.44 20.51 -2.78
N LYS A 71 -12.91 20.78 -1.56
CA LYS A 71 -12.08 21.23 -0.45
C LYS A 71 -11.06 20.17 -0.02
N PHE A 72 -11.45 18.89 -0.03
CA PHE A 72 -10.55 17.79 0.29
C PHE A 72 -9.53 17.54 -0.83
N LYS A 73 -9.95 17.67 -2.10
CA LYS A 73 -9.05 17.57 -3.25
C LYS A 73 -7.99 18.66 -3.23
N THR A 74 -8.37 19.93 -3.04
CA THR A 74 -7.43 21.06 -2.92
C THR A 74 -6.48 20.88 -1.73
N ARG A 75 -6.96 20.35 -0.60
CA ARG A 75 -6.10 20.08 0.56
C ARG A 75 -5.10 18.96 0.31
N LEU A 76 -5.49 17.92 -0.44
CA LEU A 76 -4.56 16.88 -0.88
C LEU A 76 -3.53 17.47 -1.82
N GLU A 77 -3.94 18.18 -2.88
CA GLU A 77 -3.04 18.83 -3.84
C GLU A 77 -2.04 19.77 -3.17
N ASN A 78 -2.49 20.59 -2.23
CA ASN A 78 -1.61 21.46 -1.45
C ASN A 78 -0.61 20.65 -0.63
N ALA A 79 -1.01 19.53 -0.03
CA ALA A 79 -0.10 18.67 0.72
C ALA A 79 0.96 18.02 -0.18
N LEU A 80 0.58 17.60 -1.38
CA LEU A 80 1.50 17.01 -2.36
C LEU A 80 2.47 18.08 -2.91
N LYS A 81 2.00 19.31 -3.17
CA LYS A 81 2.84 20.43 -3.59
C LYS A 81 3.88 20.84 -2.55
N LEU A 82 3.55 20.67 -1.27
CA LEU A 82 4.43 21.07 -0.17
C LEU A 82 5.54 20.05 0.11
N ASN A 83 5.40 18.81 -0.36
CA ASN A 83 6.38 17.75 -0.11
C ASN A 83 6.44 16.72 -1.24
N GLU A 84 7.52 16.79 -2.01
CA GLU A 84 7.78 15.91 -3.16
C GLU A 84 7.85 14.42 -2.76
N PRO A 85 8.55 14.00 -1.69
CA PRO A 85 8.52 12.59 -1.25
C PRO A 85 7.11 12.07 -0.97
N LEU A 86 6.27 12.87 -0.31
CA LEU A 86 4.90 12.50 0.00
C LEU A 86 4.02 12.44 -1.24
N ALA A 87 4.25 13.34 -2.21
CA ALA A 87 3.60 13.32 -3.51
C ALA A 87 3.90 12.03 -4.26
N GLN A 88 5.18 11.70 -4.39
CA GLN A 88 5.63 10.49 -5.08
C GLN A 88 5.10 9.21 -4.42
N ALA A 89 5.13 9.16 -3.08
CA ALA A 89 4.56 8.04 -2.32
C ALA A 89 3.05 7.87 -2.56
N TYR A 90 2.30 8.98 -2.65
CA TYR A 90 0.88 8.94 -2.96
C TYR A 90 0.61 8.45 -4.38
N TYR A 91 1.35 8.92 -5.38
CA TYR A 91 1.19 8.42 -6.75
C TYR A 91 1.49 6.93 -6.88
N LEU A 92 2.56 6.46 -6.23
CA LEU A 92 2.88 5.03 -6.19
C LEU A 92 1.80 4.22 -5.47
N LYS A 93 1.12 4.78 -4.46
CA LYS A 93 -0.06 4.13 -3.84
C LYS A 93 -1.15 3.82 -4.84
N GLU A 94 -1.53 4.82 -5.63
CA GLU A 94 -2.61 4.67 -6.58
C GLU A 94 -2.22 3.71 -7.71
N LYS A 95 -0.99 3.84 -8.21
CA LYS A 95 -0.44 2.95 -9.24
C LYS A 95 -0.34 1.48 -8.80
N LEU A 96 -0.09 1.20 -7.51
CA LEU A 96 0.00 -0.19 -7.02
C LEU A 96 -1.30 -0.97 -7.31
N LYS A 97 -2.46 -0.31 -7.23
CA LYS A 97 -3.76 -0.97 -7.44
C LYS A 97 -3.93 -1.47 -8.87
N GLU A 98 -3.23 -0.85 -9.83
CA GLU A 98 -3.30 -1.21 -11.24
C GLU A 98 -2.80 -2.64 -11.49
N ILE A 99 -1.95 -3.18 -10.61
CA ILE A 99 -1.47 -4.58 -10.69
C ILE A 99 -2.63 -5.55 -10.78
N TRP A 100 -3.71 -5.34 -10.02
CA TRP A 100 -4.88 -6.23 -9.97
C TRP A 100 -6.03 -5.77 -10.89
N MET A 101 -5.80 -4.73 -11.71
CA MET A 101 -6.74 -4.28 -12.74
C MET A 101 -6.36 -4.78 -14.14
N GLN A 102 -5.24 -5.48 -14.26
CA GLN A 102 -4.80 -6.05 -15.55
C GLN A 102 -5.67 -7.25 -15.93
N ILE A 103 -5.73 -7.51 -17.23
CA ILE A 103 -6.54 -8.57 -17.83
C ILE A 103 -5.98 -9.95 -17.49
N ASP A 104 -4.65 -10.09 -17.53
CA ASP A 104 -3.95 -11.35 -17.26
C ASP A 104 -2.70 -11.17 -16.38
N LYS A 105 -2.08 -12.31 -16.06
CA LYS A 105 -0.90 -12.40 -15.19
C LYS A 105 0.33 -11.76 -15.84
N GLU A 106 0.46 -11.85 -17.15
CA GLU A 106 1.57 -11.35 -17.94
C GLU A 106 1.60 -9.82 -17.93
N GLN A 107 0.45 -9.16 -18.12
CA GLN A 107 0.35 -7.71 -18.00
C GLN A 107 0.47 -7.25 -16.54
N ALA A 108 -0.11 -7.98 -15.59
CA ALA A 108 0.09 -7.70 -14.16
C ALA A 108 1.58 -7.74 -13.76
N LYS A 109 2.34 -8.69 -14.33
CA LYS A 109 3.79 -8.79 -14.14
C LYS A 109 4.52 -7.54 -14.65
N VAL A 110 4.17 -7.04 -15.83
CA VAL A 110 4.77 -5.82 -16.39
C VAL A 110 4.48 -4.61 -15.50
N VAL A 111 3.23 -4.45 -15.05
CA VAL A 111 2.84 -3.35 -14.16
C VAL A 111 3.55 -3.43 -12.81
N LEU A 112 3.66 -4.63 -12.23
CA LEU A 112 4.37 -4.85 -10.96
C LEU A 112 5.88 -4.57 -11.10
N ASP A 113 6.51 -4.97 -12.20
CA ASP A 113 7.93 -4.69 -12.46
C ASP A 113 8.18 -3.19 -12.62
N ASP A 114 7.33 -2.50 -13.39
CA ASP A 114 7.39 -1.05 -13.53
C ASP A 114 7.20 -0.34 -12.19
N TRP A 115 6.24 -0.80 -11.38
CA TRP A 115 6.01 -0.26 -10.04
C TRP A 115 7.22 -0.41 -9.13
N ILE A 116 7.83 -1.60 -9.09
CA ILE A 116 9.04 -1.88 -8.30
C ILE A 116 10.17 -0.95 -8.73
N LYS A 117 10.38 -0.79 -10.04
CA LYS A 117 11.41 0.08 -10.59
C LYS A 117 11.21 1.53 -10.14
N GLN A 118 10.03 2.11 -10.32
CA GLN A 118 9.74 3.48 -9.89
C GLN A 118 9.89 3.67 -8.39
N ALA A 119 9.47 2.68 -7.59
CA ALA A 119 9.62 2.74 -6.14
C ALA A 119 11.10 2.69 -5.71
N GLN A 120 11.95 1.95 -6.41
CA GLN A 120 13.40 1.95 -6.20
C GLN A 120 14.04 3.29 -6.62
N GLU A 121 13.64 3.83 -7.78
CA GLU A 121 14.13 5.10 -8.31
C GLU A 121 13.68 6.33 -7.50
N SER A 122 12.62 6.20 -6.69
CA SER A 122 12.13 7.26 -5.81
C SER A 122 13.13 7.76 -4.78
N LYS A 123 14.14 6.93 -4.43
CA LYS A 123 15.10 7.19 -3.35
C LYS A 123 14.46 7.42 -1.98
N ILE A 124 13.16 7.14 -1.80
CA ILE A 124 12.48 7.21 -0.51
C ILE A 124 12.75 5.90 0.23
N PRO A 125 13.54 5.89 1.32
CA PRO A 125 14.07 4.64 1.90
C PRO A 125 13.00 3.61 2.24
N ARG A 126 11.83 4.07 2.73
CA ARG A 126 10.70 3.19 3.05
C ARG A 126 10.05 2.57 1.81
N LEU A 127 9.93 3.32 0.70
CA LEU A 127 9.41 2.76 -0.56
C LEU A 127 10.39 1.80 -1.19
N VAL A 128 11.70 2.10 -1.17
CA VAL A 128 12.74 1.20 -1.66
C VAL A 128 12.71 -0.14 -0.90
N LYS A 129 12.56 -0.09 0.43
CA LYS A 129 12.41 -1.29 1.26
C LYS A 129 11.13 -2.06 0.94
N PHE A 130 10.01 -1.36 0.75
CA PHE A 130 8.75 -1.98 0.36
C PHE A 130 8.84 -2.64 -1.03
N ALA A 131 9.49 -1.99 -2.00
CA ALA A 131 9.72 -2.53 -3.34
C ALA A 131 10.57 -3.81 -3.31
N THR A 132 11.62 -3.83 -2.49
CA THR A 132 12.44 -5.03 -2.25
C THR A 132 11.59 -6.17 -1.68
N THR A 133 10.67 -5.84 -0.77
CA THR A 133 9.73 -6.81 -0.21
C THR A 133 8.77 -7.35 -1.28
N LEU A 134 8.20 -6.48 -2.12
CA LEU A 134 7.34 -6.93 -3.22
C LEU A 134 8.09 -7.82 -4.22
N LEU A 135 9.33 -7.46 -4.56
CA LEU A 135 10.16 -8.24 -5.48
C LEU A 135 10.37 -9.67 -4.96
N ALA A 136 10.70 -9.82 -3.67
CA ALA A 136 10.87 -11.12 -3.03
C ALA A 136 9.59 -11.96 -2.99
N HIS A 137 8.42 -11.31 -3.02
CA HIS A 137 7.11 -11.95 -2.92
C HIS A 137 6.29 -11.89 -4.21
N LYS A 138 6.92 -11.51 -5.32
CA LYS A 138 6.29 -11.29 -6.62
C LYS A 138 5.49 -12.50 -7.10
N PHE A 139 6.02 -13.71 -6.90
CA PHE A 139 5.37 -14.96 -7.31
C PHE A 139 3.98 -15.11 -6.70
N GLY A 140 3.84 -14.88 -5.39
CA GLY A 140 2.55 -15.06 -4.70
C GLY A 140 1.57 -13.93 -4.95
N ILE A 141 2.05 -12.73 -5.29
CA ILE A 141 1.18 -11.63 -5.73
C ILE A 141 0.56 -11.96 -7.09
N LEU A 142 1.37 -12.45 -8.03
CA LEU A 142 0.91 -12.82 -9.36
C LEU A 142 0.07 -14.10 -9.37
N ALA A 143 0.27 -15.01 -8.41
CA ALA A 143 -0.57 -16.20 -8.24
C ALA A 143 -2.06 -15.85 -7.99
N TRP A 144 -2.37 -14.61 -7.58
CA TRP A 144 -3.76 -14.14 -7.49
C TRP A 144 -4.50 -14.27 -8.84
N TYR A 145 -3.82 -14.15 -9.97
CA TYR A 145 -4.46 -14.27 -11.28
C TYR A 145 -4.94 -15.67 -11.62
N GLU A 146 -4.42 -16.71 -10.95
CA GLU A 146 -4.81 -18.10 -11.14
C GLU A 146 -5.96 -18.52 -10.21
N TYR A 147 -6.01 -17.98 -8.99
CA TYR A 147 -6.93 -18.44 -7.94
C TYR A 147 -7.92 -17.36 -7.45
N GLN A 148 -7.68 -16.09 -7.75
CA GLN A 148 -8.52 -14.91 -7.47
C GLN A 148 -9.08 -14.82 -6.03
N ILE A 149 -8.31 -15.27 -5.05
CA ILE A 149 -8.72 -15.27 -3.64
C ILE A 149 -8.71 -13.84 -3.06
N SER A 150 -9.72 -13.49 -2.27
CA SER A 150 -9.82 -12.21 -1.55
C SER A 150 -10.31 -12.39 -0.11
N THR A 151 -9.53 -11.89 0.85
CA THR A 151 -9.77 -11.86 2.29
C THR A 151 -10.50 -10.60 2.73
N GLY A 152 -10.82 -9.68 1.81
CA GLY A 152 -11.51 -8.43 2.13
C GLY A 152 -12.83 -8.63 2.89
N LYS A 153 -13.59 -9.67 2.55
CA LYS A 153 -14.82 -10.06 3.28
C LYS A 153 -14.51 -10.51 4.71
N ILE A 154 -13.49 -11.35 4.88
CA ILE A 154 -13.05 -11.88 6.18
C ILE A 154 -12.54 -10.73 7.08
N GLU A 155 -11.77 -9.81 6.51
CA GLU A 155 -11.26 -8.63 7.21
C GLU A 155 -12.40 -7.67 7.63
N GLY A 156 -13.44 -7.54 6.79
CA GLY A 156 -14.66 -6.82 7.15
C GLY A 156 -15.35 -7.41 8.38
N ILE A 157 -15.44 -8.73 8.47
CA ILE A 157 -15.97 -9.45 9.65
C ILE A 157 -15.07 -9.21 10.87
N ASN A 158 -13.75 -9.34 10.71
CA ASN A 158 -12.78 -9.12 11.78
C ASN A 158 -12.89 -7.69 12.37
N ASN A 159 -13.11 -6.68 11.53
CA ASN A 159 -13.30 -5.30 11.98
C ASN A 159 -14.61 -5.09 12.74
N LYS A 160 -15.70 -5.75 12.34
CA LYS A 160 -16.98 -5.72 13.09
C LYS A 160 -16.80 -6.33 14.48
N ILE A 161 -16.18 -7.51 14.57
CA ILE A 161 -15.90 -8.20 15.84
C ILE A 161 -15.05 -7.30 16.77
N LYS A 162 -13.99 -6.69 16.24
CA LYS A 162 -13.13 -5.77 17.02
C LYS A 162 -13.90 -4.55 17.53
N THR A 163 -14.78 -3.99 16.71
CA THR A 163 -15.62 -2.84 17.11
C THR A 163 -16.55 -3.21 18.26
N MET A 164 -17.23 -4.36 18.16
CA MET A 164 -18.11 -4.87 19.20
C MET A 164 -17.36 -5.08 20.52
N LYS A 165 -16.16 -5.69 20.46
CA LYS A 165 -15.31 -5.88 21.65
C LYS A 165 -14.84 -4.58 22.31
N ARG A 166 -14.77 -3.46 21.58
CA ARG A 166 -14.36 -2.16 22.11
C ARG A 166 -15.52 -1.40 22.76
N GLN A 167 -16.76 -1.80 22.48
CA GLN A 167 -17.98 -1.19 23.01
C GLN A 167 -18.53 -1.93 24.23
N ALA A 168 -18.01 -3.11 24.54
CA ALA A 168 -18.23 -3.85 25.78
C ALA A 168 -17.20 -3.44 26.84
#